data_AF-A0AAD6U4B6-F1
#
_entry.id   AF-A0AAD6U4B6-F1
#
_cell.length_a   1.000
_cell.length_b   1.000
_cell.length_c   1.000
_cell.angle_alpha   90.00
_cell.angle_beta   90.00
_cell.angle_gamma   90.00
#
_symmetry.space_group_name_H-M   'P 1'
#
loop_
_entity.id
_entity.type
_entity.pdbx_description
1 polymer ?
#
loop_
_entity_poly.entity_id
_entity_poly.type
_entity_poly.pdbx_seq_one_letter_code
_entity_poly.pdbx_strand_id
1 'polypeptide(L)'
;MSYFSSTSASKSESALFVPAVPLVHDAPLSPSAAYTPARRPPSRRSQRAVPSPVKGAAILCGFLPLPPTLAVIYIACGHVVLRAAHPAHYDTVPLVSSARAAAVGGAILTLPLAVLLYILLFPTKPPEPEDFFDDDDDGGEQPWTYVAYAACAVLLLVLGAIAGALGTVCLPESIRLSAAQAARAGIVGGAIICAGFALLAALVFVFWWDCCRRNPAT
;
A
#
# COMPACT_ATOMS: atom_id res chain seq x y z
N MET A 1 26.47 -38.00 28.53
CA MET A 1 25.02 -37.70 28.62
C MET A 1 24.59 -37.30 27.21
N SER A 2 24.29 -38.24 26.30
CA SER A 2 23.12 -39.15 26.26
C SER A 2 21.83 -38.30 26.26
N TYR A 3 20.96 -38.24 25.26
CA TYR A 3 20.46 -39.28 24.36
C TYR A 3 19.94 -38.71 23.02
N PHE A 4 20.02 -39.54 21.98
CA PHE A 4 19.16 -39.55 20.79
C PHE A 4 17.67 -39.60 21.17
N SER A 5 16.80 -38.93 20.41
CA SER A 5 15.40 -39.34 20.30
C SER A 5 14.90 -39.13 18.88
N SER A 6 14.96 -40.22 18.13
CA SER A 6 14.17 -40.48 16.95
C SER A 6 12.72 -40.74 17.39
N THR A 7 11.75 -40.09 16.75
CA THR A 7 10.35 -40.55 16.81
C THR A 7 9.81 -40.67 15.40
N SER A 8 9.77 -41.91 14.95
CA SER A 8 8.98 -42.44 13.86
C SER A 8 7.50 -42.51 14.25
N ALA A 9 6.59 -42.04 13.40
CA ALA A 9 5.18 -42.45 13.38
C ALA A 9 4.57 -41.96 12.07
N SER A 10 3.62 -42.60 11.42
CA SER A 10 3.15 -43.98 11.36
C SER A 10 2.18 -43.94 10.18
N LYS A 11 2.30 -44.87 9.24
CA LYS A 11 1.34 -45.08 8.15
C LYS A 11 -0.06 -45.28 8.73
N SER A 12 -1.06 -44.68 8.10
CA SER A 12 -2.43 -45.18 8.06
C SER A 12 -2.97 -45.02 6.65
N GLU A 13 -2.82 -46.09 5.86
CA GLU A 13 -3.57 -46.32 4.64
C GLU A 13 -4.99 -46.68 5.03
N SER A 14 -5.95 -45.83 4.69
CA SER A 14 -7.38 -46.15 4.72
C SER A 14 -7.87 -46.14 3.29
N ALA A 15 -7.88 -47.33 2.69
CA ALA A 15 -8.48 -47.61 1.40
C ALA A 15 -9.99 -47.37 1.49
N LEU A 16 -10.49 -46.34 0.81
CA LEU A 16 -11.92 -46.12 0.68
C LEU A 16 -12.46 -46.83 -0.57
N PHE A 17 -13.23 -47.86 -0.27
CA PHE A 17 -14.07 -48.67 -1.13
C PHE A 17 -15.03 -47.80 -1.95
N VAL A 18 -14.92 -47.80 -3.28
CA VAL A 18 -15.92 -47.21 -4.18
C VAL A 18 -16.75 -48.34 -4.79
N PRO A 19 -18.07 -48.43 -4.52
CA PRO A 19 -18.92 -49.47 -5.05
C PRO A 19 -19.17 -49.29 -6.55
N ALA A 20 -19.24 -50.44 -7.23
CA ALA A 20 -19.54 -50.58 -8.65
C ALA A 20 -20.90 -49.96 -9.01
N VAL A 21 -20.90 -49.06 -10.00
CA VAL A 21 -22.10 -48.49 -10.60
C VAL A 21 -22.71 -49.53 -11.56
N PRO A 22 -24.00 -49.87 -11.43
CA PRO A 22 -24.66 -50.81 -12.32
C PRO A 22 -24.81 -50.23 -13.73
N LEU A 23 -24.45 -51.08 -14.69
CA LEU A 23 -24.53 -50.92 -16.13
C LEU A 23 -26.01 -50.78 -16.54
N VAL A 24 -26.44 -49.55 -16.87
CA VAL A 24 -27.78 -49.30 -17.42
C VAL A 24 -27.77 -49.65 -18.90
N HIS A 25 -28.64 -50.60 -19.23
CA HIS A 25 -28.87 -51.17 -20.54
C HIS A 25 -29.39 -50.15 -21.55
N ASP A 26 -28.89 -50.29 -22.78
CA ASP A 26 -29.23 -49.55 -23.98
C ASP A 26 -30.74 -49.50 -24.28
N ALA A 27 -31.21 -48.32 -24.67
CA ALA A 27 -32.46 -48.12 -25.38
C ALA A 27 -32.24 -47.20 -26.59
N PRO A 28 -33.01 -47.40 -27.68
CA PRO A 28 -32.54 -47.20 -29.04
C PRO A 28 -32.50 -45.73 -29.50
N LEU A 29 -31.48 -45.47 -30.31
CA LEU A 29 -31.24 -44.27 -31.12
C LEU A 29 -32.52 -43.79 -31.82
N SER A 30 -33.05 -42.65 -31.37
CA SER A 30 -34.01 -41.85 -32.12
C SER A 30 -33.24 -40.84 -33.01
N PRO A 31 -33.54 -40.74 -34.31
CA PRO A 31 -32.73 -39.99 -35.24
C PRO A 31 -33.04 -38.49 -35.22
N SER A 32 -31.96 -37.70 -35.18
CA SER A 32 -31.81 -36.47 -35.96
C SER A 32 -32.85 -35.37 -35.74
N ALA A 33 -32.95 -34.86 -34.50
CA ALA A 33 -33.17 -33.43 -34.35
C ALA A 33 -31.79 -32.77 -34.47
N ALA A 34 -31.55 -32.10 -35.60
CA ALA A 34 -30.35 -31.31 -35.83
C ALA A 34 -30.22 -30.26 -34.71
N TYR A 35 -29.44 -30.61 -33.68
CA TYR A 35 -28.98 -29.67 -32.69
C TYR A 35 -27.93 -28.81 -33.40
N THR A 36 -28.38 -27.76 -34.09
CA THR A 36 -27.51 -26.65 -34.43
C THR A 36 -27.08 -26.08 -33.09
N PRO A 37 -25.81 -26.25 -32.66
CA PRO A 37 -25.36 -25.61 -31.44
C PRO A 37 -25.59 -24.12 -31.66
N ALA A 38 -26.50 -23.54 -30.88
CA ALA A 38 -26.69 -22.10 -30.85
C ALA A 38 -25.30 -21.52 -30.59
N ARG A 39 -24.73 -20.93 -31.64
CA ARG A 39 -23.40 -20.37 -31.67
C ARG A 39 -23.42 -19.27 -30.62
N ARG A 40 -23.06 -19.61 -29.38
CA ARG A 40 -22.98 -18.65 -28.27
C ARG A 40 -22.16 -17.49 -28.83
N PRO A 41 -22.70 -16.26 -28.87
CA PRO A 41 -21.88 -15.12 -29.25
C PRO A 41 -20.64 -15.19 -28.36
N PRO A 42 -19.43 -14.99 -28.92
CA PRO A 42 -18.21 -15.06 -28.13
C PRO A 42 -18.46 -14.18 -26.91
N SER A 43 -18.51 -14.83 -25.74
CA SER A 43 -18.60 -14.16 -24.46
C SER A 43 -17.54 -13.09 -24.54
N ARG A 44 -18.00 -11.84 -24.48
CA ARG A 44 -17.22 -10.63 -24.68
C ARG A 44 -16.11 -10.71 -23.65
N ARG A 45 -15.01 -11.35 -24.05
CA ARG A 45 -13.85 -11.65 -23.23
C ARG A 45 -13.57 -10.33 -22.56
N SER A 46 -13.78 -10.27 -21.25
CA SER A 46 -13.52 -9.08 -20.48
C SER A 46 -12.05 -8.83 -20.72
N GLN A 47 -11.75 -7.98 -21.70
CA GLN A 47 -10.40 -7.60 -22.07
C GLN A 47 -9.96 -6.86 -20.84
N ARG A 48 -9.32 -7.60 -19.93
CA ARG A 48 -8.68 -7.07 -18.73
C ARG A 48 -7.75 -6.02 -19.27
N ALA A 49 -8.19 -4.76 -19.18
CA ALA A 49 -7.54 -3.65 -19.84
C ALA A 49 -6.16 -3.55 -19.20
N VAL A 50 -5.14 -4.05 -19.90
CA VAL A 50 -3.76 -3.93 -19.42
C VAL A 50 -3.56 -2.43 -19.21
N PRO A 51 -3.27 -1.99 -17.97
CA PRO A 51 -3.09 -0.57 -17.71
C PRO A 51 -1.99 -0.08 -18.63
N SER A 52 -2.34 0.89 -19.49
CA SER A 52 -1.38 1.40 -20.46
C SER A 52 -0.17 1.98 -19.70
N PRO A 53 1.07 1.71 -20.13
CA PRO A 53 2.27 2.19 -19.44
C PRO A 53 2.29 3.72 -19.30
N VAL A 54 1.58 4.42 -20.20
CA VAL A 54 1.35 5.87 -20.17
C VAL A 54 0.63 6.32 -18.89
N LYS A 55 -0.36 5.57 -18.41
CA LYS A 55 -1.09 5.90 -17.17
C LYS A 55 -0.19 5.75 -15.94
N GLY A 56 0.60 4.68 -15.90
CA GLY A 56 1.57 4.46 -14.81
C GLY A 56 2.64 5.56 -14.75
N ALA A 57 3.19 5.95 -15.91
CA ALA A 57 4.17 7.02 -16.00
C ALA A 57 3.60 8.38 -15.57
N ALA A 58 2.35 8.71 -15.96
CA ALA A 58 1.70 9.95 -15.55
C ALA A 58 1.53 10.06 -14.02
N ILE A 59 1.14 8.96 -13.37
CA ILE A 59 1.02 8.90 -11.90
C ILE A 59 2.40 9.09 -11.24
N LEU A 60 3.45 8.43 -11.77
CA LEU A 60 4.81 8.58 -11.27
C LEU A 60 5.33 10.03 -11.38
N CYS A 61 5.07 10.69 -12.51
CA CYS A 61 5.47 12.08 -12.73
C CYS A 61 4.77 13.04 -11.76
N GLY A 62 3.49 12.81 -11.46
CA GLY A 62 2.75 13.58 -10.44
C GLY A 62 3.28 13.33 -9.02
N PHE A 63 3.83 12.14 -8.74
CA PHE A 63 4.41 11.79 -7.45
C PHE A 63 5.84 12.32 -7.25
N LEU A 64 6.59 12.58 -8.33
CA LEU A 64 7.97 13.02 -8.25
C LEU A 64 8.23 14.24 -7.32
N PRO A 65 7.41 15.32 -7.32
CA PRO A 65 7.62 16.46 -6.44
C PRO A 65 7.12 16.24 -5.00
N LEU A 66 6.33 15.21 -4.73
CA LEU A 66 5.69 15.00 -3.43
C LEU A 66 6.70 14.69 -2.30
N PRO A 67 7.62 13.72 -2.43
CA PRO A 67 8.58 13.40 -1.38
C PRO A 67 9.50 14.55 -0.97
N PRO A 68 10.14 15.32 -1.88
CA PRO A 68 10.98 16.44 -1.49
C PRO A 68 10.18 17.58 -0.88
N THR A 69 8.97 17.85 -1.36
CA THR A 69 8.12 18.91 -0.78
C THR A 69 7.66 18.53 0.63
N LEU A 70 7.18 17.30 0.84
CA LEU A 70 6.81 16.80 2.17
C LEU A 70 8.00 16.82 3.13
N ALA A 71 9.18 16.38 2.71
CA ALA A 71 10.39 16.40 3.54
C ALA A 71 10.73 17.82 4.02
N VAL A 72 10.64 18.82 3.13
CA VAL A 72 10.87 20.24 3.48
C VAL A 72 9.84 20.72 4.49
N ILE A 73 8.55 20.44 4.29
CA ILE A 73 7.48 20.88 5.19
C ILE A 73 7.66 20.25 6.57
N TYR A 74 7.98 18.95 6.62
CA TYR A 74 8.18 18.22 7.89
C TYR A 74 9.35 18.81 8.67
N ILE A 75 10.50 18.98 8.01
CA ILE A 75 11.68 19.53 8.67
C ILE A 75 11.47 20.99 9.06
N ALA A 76 10.83 21.82 8.23
CA ALA A 76 10.56 23.21 8.58
C ALA A 76 9.64 23.32 9.81
N CYS A 77 8.54 22.55 9.83
CA CYS A 77 7.62 22.52 10.96
C CYS A 77 8.31 22.03 12.24
N GLY A 78 9.01 20.90 12.17
CA GLY A 78 9.72 20.33 13.31
C GLY A 78 10.86 21.22 13.80
N HIS A 79 11.60 21.88 12.91
CA HIS A 79 12.67 22.82 13.27
C HIS A 79 12.08 24.00 14.05
N VAL A 80 10.97 24.59 13.59
CA VAL A 80 10.32 25.70 14.31
C VAL A 80 9.87 25.28 15.72
N VAL A 81 9.24 24.11 15.83
CA VAL A 81 8.75 23.59 17.12
C VAL A 81 9.90 23.26 18.06
N LEU A 82 10.95 22.59 17.57
CA LEU A 82 12.12 22.25 18.38
C LEU A 82 12.95 23.47 18.73
N ARG A 83 12.95 24.52 17.89
CA ARG A 83 13.57 25.81 18.21
C ARG A 83 12.85 26.51 19.36
N ALA A 84 11.52 26.43 19.41
CA ALA A 84 10.76 26.95 20.55
C ALA A 84 11.01 26.13 21.83
N ALA A 85 11.15 24.80 21.72
CA ALA A 85 11.36 23.93 22.88
C ALA A 85 12.82 23.87 23.39
N HIS A 86 13.80 23.97 22.49
CA HIS A 86 15.23 23.78 22.77
C HIS A 86 16.08 24.82 22.00
N PRO A 87 15.96 26.13 22.30
CA PRO A 87 16.57 27.19 21.51
C PRO A 87 18.10 27.04 21.37
N ALA A 88 18.78 26.62 22.44
CA ALA A 88 20.25 26.47 22.48
C ALA A 88 20.83 25.55 21.37
N HIS A 89 20.05 24.60 20.86
CA HIS A 89 20.52 23.63 19.85
C HIS A 89 20.05 23.95 18.43
N TYR A 90 18.99 24.74 18.28
CA TYR A 90 18.32 24.96 16.99
C TYR A 90 18.35 26.42 16.52
N ASP A 91 18.75 27.38 17.37
CA ASP A 91 18.95 28.79 16.99
C ASP A 91 20.20 29.00 16.13
N THR A 92 21.22 28.16 16.29
CA THR A 92 22.51 28.30 15.59
C THR A 92 22.45 27.87 14.12
N VAL A 93 21.47 27.05 13.75
CA VAL A 93 21.34 26.50 12.38
C VAL A 93 20.18 27.21 11.66
N PRO A 94 20.44 27.86 10.50
CA PRO A 94 19.40 28.55 9.75
C PRO A 94 18.40 27.55 9.14
N LEU A 95 17.12 27.86 9.24
CA LEU A 95 16.03 27.01 8.73
C LEU A 95 16.18 26.68 7.23
N VAL A 96 16.76 27.61 6.45
CA VAL A 96 17.02 27.40 5.02
C VAL A 96 18.04 26.29 4.77
N SER A 97 19.06 26.13 5.62
CA SER A 97 20.03 25.03 5.43
C SER A 97 19.40 23.68 5.77
N SER A 98 18.61 23.62 6.85
CA SER A 98 17.82 22.42 7.21
C SER A 98 16.83 22.04 6.11
N ALA A 99 16.11 23.02 5.55
CA ALA A 99 15.17 22.78 4.46
C ALA A 99 15.86 22.28 3.19
N ARG A 100 17.03 22.83 2.83
CA ARG A 100 17.84 22.34 1.69
C ARG A 100 18.30 20.90 1.90
N ALA A 101 18.78 20.57 3.10
CA ALA A 101 19.12 19.19 3.45
C ALA A 101 17.91 18.27 3.26
N ALA A 102 16.77 18.63 3.85
CA ALA A 102 15.53 17.88 3.70
C ALA A 102 15.10 17.68 2.24
N ALA A 103 15.21 18.72 1.41
CA ALA A 103 14.88 18.64 -0.01
C ALA A 103 15.77 17.63 -0.76
N VAL A 104 17.08 17.63 -0.47
CA VAL A 104 18.03 16.69 -1.08
C VAL A 104 17.73 15.26 -0.62
N GLY A 105 17.55 15.03 0.68
CA GLY A 105 17.22 13.70 1.19
C GLY A 105 15.86 13.19 0.70
N GLY A 106 14.88 14.08 0.58
CA GLY A 106 13.57 13.78 0.00
C GLY A 106 13.66 13.42 -1.48
N ALA A 107 14.48 14.14 -2.26
CA ALA A 107 14.73 13.83 -3.66
C ALA A 107 15.42 12.47 -3.85
N ILE A 108 16.35 12.11 -2.95
CA ILE A 108 16.98 10.78 -2.93
C ILE A 108 15.93 9.69 -2.66
N LEU A 109 14.99 9.94 -1.74
CA LEU A 109 13.92 9.00 -1.41
C LEU A 109 12.82 8.93 -2.47
N THR A 110 12.72 9.90 -3.37
CA THR A 110 11.66 9.91 -4.40
C THR A 110 11.67 8.64 -5.24
N LEU A 111 12.84 8.19 -5.71
CA LEU A 111 12.95 7.03 -6.58
C LEU A 111 12.57 5.72 -5.87
N PRO A 112 13.17 5.34 -4.73
CA PRO A 112 12.78 4.10 -4.04
C PRO A 112 11.32 4.14 -3.59
N LEU A 113 10.81 5.31 -3.19
CA LEU A 113 9.41 5.46 -2.80
C LEU A 113 8.45 5.33 -3.98
N ALA A 114 8.81 5.89 -5.14
CA ALA A 114 8.04 5.73 -6.38
C ALA A 114 8.00 4.26 -6.83
N VAL A 115 9.10 3.53 -6.72
CA VAL A 115 9.16 2.09 -7.01
C VAL A 115 8.29 1.30 -6.02
N LEU A 116 8.37 1.60 -4.72
CA LEU A 116 7.54 0.95 -3.71
C LEU A 116 6.05 1.22 -3.95
N LEU A 117 5.69 2.48 -4.24
CA LEU A 117 4.32 2.87 -4.56
C LEU A 117 3.83 2.16 -5.82
N TYR A 118 4.67 2.03 -6.85
CA TYR A 118 4.35 1.31 -8.07
C TYR A 118 4.02 -0.17 -7.79
N ILE A 119 4.83 -0.84 -6.97
CA ILE A 119 4.60 -2.24 -6.58
C ILE A 119 3.29 -2.38 -5.78
N LEU A 120 3.00 -1.43 -4.88
CA LEU A 120 1.78 -1.43 -4.06
C LEU A 120 0.51 -1.13 -4.88
N LEU A 121 0.55 -0.17 -5.81
CA LEU A 121 -0.60 0.23 -6.62
C LEU A 121 -0.90 -0.74 -7.77
N PHE A 122 0.15 -1.37 -8.31
CA PHE A 122 0.04 -2.34 -9.39
C PHE A 122 0.53 -3.69 -8.88
N PRO A 123 -0.23 -4.35 -7.98
CA PRO A 123 0.15 -5.67 -7.52
C PRO A 123 0.26 -6.56 -8.75
N THR A 124 1.47 -7.01 -9.04
CA THR A 124 1.73 -8.01 -10.08
C THR A 124 1.23 -9.35 -9.56
N LYS A 125 -0.09 -9.48 -9.39
CA LYS A 125 -0.68 -10.79 -9.20
C LYS A 125 -0.34 -11.57 -10.47
N PRO A 126 0.37 -12.71 -10.37
CA PRO A 126 0.39 -13.64 -11.48
C PRO A 126 -1.06 -13.98 -11.84
N PRO A 127 -1.38 -14.24 -13.12
CA PRO A 127 -2.72 -14.66 -13.48
C PRO A 127 -3.07 -15.88 -12.62
N GLU A 128 -3.99 -15.68 -11.67
CA GLU A 128 -4.52 -16.78 -10.88
C GLU A 128 -5.16 -17.76 -11.88
N PRO A 129 -4.89 -19.07 -11.75
CA PRO A 129 -5.64 -20.06 -12.52
C PRO A 129 -7.14 -19.79 -12.29
N GLU A 130 -7.93 -19.81 -13.37
CA GLU A 130 -9.39 -19.65 -13.27
C GLU A 130 -9.93 -20.81 -12.43
N ASP A 131 -10.06 -20.60 -11.11
CA ASP A 131 -10.76 -21.53 -10.24
C ASP A 131 -12.24 -21.44 -10.59
N PHE A 132 -12.67 -22.41 -11.39
CA PHE A 132 -14.00 -22.55 -11.99
C PHE A 132 -15.13 -22.72 -10.94
N PHE A 133 -14.82 -22.57 -9.66
CA PHE A 133 -15.68 -22.86 -8.51
C PHE A 133 -15.81 -21.70 -7.50
N ASP A 134 -15.18 -20.54 -7.73
CA ASP A 134 -15.15 -19.41 -6.77
C ASP A 134 -16.29 -18.38 -6.97
N ASP A 135 -17.45 -18.82 -7.48
CA ASP A 135 -18.58 -17.92 -7.80
C ASP A 135 -19.36 -17.39 -6.57
N ASP A 136 -18.99 -17.76 -5.33
CA ASP A 136 -19.80 -17.45 -4.13
C ASP A 136 -19.08 -16.71 -2.98
N ASP A 137 -17.86 -16.16 -3.16
CA ASP A 137 -17.21 -15.41 -2.06
C ASP A 137 -17.62 -13.92 -2.07
N ASP A 138 -18.80 -13.68 -1.50
CA ASP A 138 -19.38 -12.36 -1.25
C ASP A 138 -18.48 -11.51 -0.32
N GLY A 139 -17.84 -10.49 -0.90
CA GLY A 139 -17.89 -9.11 -0.37
C GLY A 139 -17.20 -8.78 0.96
N GLY A 140 -16.44 -9.69 1.57
CA GLY A 140 -15.64 -9.35 2.75
C GLY A 140 -14.50 -8.38 2.40
N GLU A 141 -14.56 -7.13 2.89
CA GLU A 141 -13.44 -6.19 2.82
C GLU A 141 -12.16 -6.88 3.32
N GLN A 142 -11.24 -7.18 2.41
CA GLN A 142 -10.10 -8.01 2.73
C GLN A 142 -9.23 -7.30 3.80
N PRO A 143 -8.89 -7.97 4.91
CA PRO A 143 -8.14 -7.36 6.02
C PRO A 143 -6.78 -6.78 5.60
N TRP A 144 -6.25 -7.21 4.44
CA TRP A 144 -5.03 -6.69 3.85
C TRP A 144 -5.10 -5.18 3.53
N THR A 145 -6.29 -4.67 3.18
CA THR A 145 -6.46 -3.27 2.80
C THR A 145 -6.23 -2.32 3.98
N TYR A 146 -6.74 -2.66 5.16
CA TYR A 146 -6.51 -1.90 6.39
C TYR A 146 -5.04 -1.91 6.82
N VAL A 147 -4.38 -3.07 6.69
CA VAL A 147 -2.93 -3.20 6.97
C VAL A 147 -2.11 -2.35 6.00
N ALA A 148 -2.47 -2.33 4.71
CA ALA A 148 -1.81 -1.50 3.71
C ALA A 148 -1.96 0.00 4.01
N TYR A 149 -3.14 0.46 4.44
CA TYR A 149 -3.34 1.85 4.86
C TYR A 149 -2.54 2.22 6.10
N ALA A 150 -2.51 1.35 7.12
CA ALA A 150 -1.70 1.56 8.31
C ALA A 150 -0.21 1.62 7.98
N ALA A 151 0.28 0.72 7.12
CA ALA A 151 1.66 0.71 6.65
C ALA A 151 1.99 2.00 5.88
N CYS A 152 1.12 2.45 4.97
CA CYS A 152 1.27 3.72 4.26
C CYS A 152 1.33 4.92 5.22
N ALA A 153 0.46 4.97 6.23
CA ALA A 153 0.46 6.05 7.21
C ALA A 153 1.76 6.11 8.02
N VAL A 154 2.26 4.96 8.49
CA VAL A 154 3.54 4.86 9.20
C VAL A 154 4.70 5.27 8.28
N LEU A 155 4.68 4.83 7.02
CA LEU A 155 5.72 5.14 6.05
C LEU A 155 5.77 6.64 5.76
N LEU A 156 4.62 7.30 5.64
CA LEU A 156 4.52 8.76 5.50
C LEU A 156 5.06 9.50 6.73
N LEU A 157 4.83 8.99 7.94
CA LEU A 157 5.34 9.60 9.18
C LEU A 157 6.88 9.50 9.26
N VAL A 158 7.43 8.33 8.93
CA VAL A 158 8.87 8.05 9.01
C VAL A 158 9.64 8.69 7.84
N LEU A 159 8.97 9.01 6.73
CA LEU A 159 9.59 9.61 5.53
C LEU A 159 10.36 10.89 5.86
N GLY A 160 9.79 11.79 6.68
CA GLY A 160 10.48 13.03 7.04
C GLY A 160 11.71 12.83 7.92
N ALA A 161 11.71 11.79 8.77
CA ALA A 161 12.85 11.45 9.61
C ALA A 161 14.04 10.96 8.77
N ILE A 162 13.76 10.03 7.85
CA ILE A 162 14.78 9.45 6.96
C ILE A 162 15.27 10.51 5.96
N ALA A 163 14.36 11.29 5.36
CA ALA A 163 14.71 12.35 4.43
C ALA A 163 15.61 13.42 5.08
N GLY A 164 15.25 13.86 6.29
CA GLY A 164 16.04 14.83 7.04
C GLY A 164 17.45 14.32 7.32
N ALA A 165 17.57 13.11 7.88
CA ALA A 165 18.87 12.50 8.20
C ALA A 165 19.74 12.30 6.95
N LEU A 166 19.20 11.68 5.89
CA LEU A 166 19.94 11.45 4.64
C LEU A 166 20.41 12.77 4.03
N GLY A 167 19.54 13.78 4.02
CA GLY A 167 19.86 15.12 3.51
C GLY A 167 21.04 15.80 4.19
N THR A 168 21.17 15.61 5.52
CA THR A 168 22.29 16.19 6.28
C THR A 168 23.63 15.53 5.97
N VAL A 169 23.63 14.25 5.58
CA VAL A 169 24.85 13.49 5.24
C VAL A 169 25.36 13.86 3.84
N CYS A 170 24.46 14.12 2.88
CA CYS A 170 24.84 14.26 1.47
C CYS A 170 25.41 15.62 1.04
N LEU A 171 25.59 16.57 1.96
CA LEU A 171 25.70 17.98 1.62
C LEU A 171 26.83 18.53 2.55
N PRO A 172 27.65 19.52 2.18
CA PRO A 172 28.90 19.89 2.90
C PRO A 172 28.71 20.71 4.20
N GLU A 173 29.61 20.46 5.17
CA GLU A 173 29.53 20.56 6.64
C GLU A 173 29.30 21.92 7.32
N SER A 174 29.30 23.06 6.63
CA SER A 174 29.61 24.33 7.31
C SER A 174 28.58 24.82 8.33
N ILE A 175 27.27 24.55 8.17
CA ILE A 175 26.23 24.89 9.17
C ILE A 175 25.01 23.95 9.02
N ARG A 176 25.00 22.85 9.77
CA ARG A 176 23.94 21.81 9.67
C ARG A 176 23.51 21.30 11.03
N LEU A 177 22.24 20.91 11.09
CA LEU A 177 21.77 20.01 12.14
C LEU A 177 22.51 18.68 12.04
N SER A 178 22.81 18.07 13.18
CA SER A 178 23.25 16.67 13.18
C SER A 178 22.15 15.77 12.60
N ALA A 179 22.53 14.63 12.01
CA ALA A 179 21.55 13.69 11.46
C ALA A 179 20.49 13.28 12.50
N ALA A 180 20.87 13.15 13.77
CA ALA A 180 19.96 12.85 14.87
C ALA A 180 18.97 14.00 15.15
N GLN A 181 19.43 15.26 15.12
CA GLN A 181 18.55 16.42 15.28
C GLN A 181 17.61 16.60 14.10
N ALA A 182 18.11 16.40 12.87
CA ALA A 182 17.29 16.43 11.67
C ALA A 182 16.23 15.32 11.68
N ALA A 183 16.58 14.11 12.10
CA ALA A 183 15.61 13.02 12.26
C ALA A 183 14.52 13.38 13.28
N ARG A 184 14.89 13.95 14.44
CA ARG A 184 13.92 14.41 15.45
C ARG A 184 13.00 15.50 14.92
N ALA A 185 13.54 16.49 14.22
CA ALA A 185 12.74 17.52 13.54
C ALA A 185 11.77 16.88 12.54
N GLY A 186 12.24 15.93 11.74
CA GLY A 186 11.41 15.19 10.79
C GLY A 186 10.26 14.44 11.46
N ILE A 187 10.51 13.73 12.57
CA ILE A 187 9.49 13.00 13.33
C ILE A 187 8.46 13.96 13.93
N VAL A 188 8.91 15.03 14.58
CA VAL A 188 8.01 16.01 15.23
C VAL A 188 7.14 16.71 14.19
N GLY A 189 7.72 17.17 13.08
CA GLY A 189 6.96 17.79 12.00
C GLY A 189 5.98 16.81 11.35
N GLY A 190 6.40 15.57 11.11
CA GLY A 190 5.53 14.52 10.59
C GLY A 190 4.35 14.23 11.51
N ALA A 191 4.58 14.09 12.81
CA ALA A 191 3.52 13.86 13.80
C ALA A 191 2.49 15.00 13.82
N ILE A 192 2.94 16.26 13.76
CA ILE A 192 2.06 17.43 13.74
C ILE A 192 1.20 17.44 12.48
N ILE A 193 1.80 17.19 11.32
CA ILE A 193 1.09 17.19 10.04
C ILE A 193 0.09 16.03 9.98
N CYS A 194 0.50 14.83 10.41
CA CYS A 194 -0.41 13.67 10.50
C CYS A 194 -1.60 13.95 11.42
N ALA A 195 -1.37 14.54 12.61
CA ALA A 195 -2.44 14.92 13.52
C ALA A 195 -3.38 15.97 12.89
N GLY A 196 -2.82 16.96 12.18
CA GLY A 196 -3.59 17.96 11.45
C GLY A 196 -4.48 17.35 10.35
N PHE A 197 -3.94 16.43 9.56
CA PHE A 197 -4.71 15.70 8.54
C PHE A 197 -5.80 14.81 9.14
N ALA A 198 -5.49 14.09 10.22
CA ALA A 198 -6.48 13.26 10.91
C ALA A 198 -7.63 14.10 11.48
N LEU A 199 -7.32 15.26 12.06
CA LEU A 199 -8.32 16.20 12.56
C LEU A 199 -9.18 16.77 11.42
N LEU A 200 -8.55 17.19 10.31
CA LEU A 200 -9.28 17.66 9.14
C LEU A 200 -10.21 16.58 8.57
N ALA A 201 -9.73 15.34 8.46
CA ALA A 201 -10.53 14.21 7.99
C ALA A 201 -11.73 13.94 8.91
N ALA A 202 -11.52 13.99 10.23
CA ALA A 202 -12.61 13.85 11.20
C ALA A 202 -13.66 14.96 11.05
N LEU A 203 -13.24 16.22 10.86
CA LEU A 203 -14.16 17.33 10.64
C LEU A 203 -14.97 17.19 9.35
N VAL A 204 -14.32 16.79 8.25
CA VAL A 204 -15.00 16.53 6.97
C VAL A 204 -16.00 15.39 7.12
N PHE A 205 -15.62 14.32 7.83
CA PHE A 205 -16.51 13.20 8.10
C PHE A 205 -17.73 13.60 8.91
N VAL A 206 -17.54 14.37 10.01
CA VAL A 206 -18.65 14.87 10.83
C VAL A 206 -19.57 15.78 10.00
N PHE A 207 -18.99 16.68 9.21
CA PHE A 207 -19.77 17.57 8.35
C PHE A 207 -20.57 16.81 7.30
N TRP A 208 -19.94 15.85 6.62
CA TRP A 208 -20.59 14.96 5.66
C TRP A 208 -21.74 14.18 6.33
N TRP A 209 -21.48 13.60 7.50
CA TRP A 209 -22.48 12.86 8.26
C TRP A 209 -23.69 13.72 8.62
N ASP A 210 -23.45 14.95 9.10
CA ASP A 210 -24.51 15.91 9.39
C ASP A 210 -25.30 16.31 8.13
N CYS A 211 -24.63 16.50 6.99
CA CYS A 211 -25.28 16.79 5.72
C CYS A 211 -26.18 15.64 5.25
N CYS A 212 -25.69 14.39 5.31
CA CYS A 212 -26.49 13.21 4.96
C CYS A 212 -27.69 13.04 5.90
N ARG A 213 -27.52 13.32 7.20
CA ARG A 213 -28.61 13.25 8.17
C ARG A 213 -29.70 14.30 7.93
N ARG A 214 -29.34 15.48 7.40
CA ARG A 214 -30.28 16.58 7.12
C ARG A 214 -31.05 16.43 5.81
N ASN A 215 -30.50 15.69 4.83
CA ASN A 215 -31.16 15.39 3.56
C ASN A 215 -31.42 13.87 3.43
N PRO A 216 -32.31 13.26 4.23
CA PRO A 216 -32.79 11.93 3.91
C PRO A 216 -33.52 12.06 2.55
N ALA A 217 -33.00 11.40 1.52
CA ALA A 217 -33.60 11.39 0.21
C ALA A 217 -35.09 11.04 0.32
N THR A 218 -35.96 11.99 -0.05
CA THR A 218 -37.41 11.83 -0.16
C THR A 218 -37.78 10.90 -1.30
#